data_AF-A0AAJ1EQU9-F1
#
_entry.id   AF-A0AAJ1EQU9-F1
#
_cell.length_a   1.000
_cell.length_b   1.000
_cell.length_c   1.000
_cell.angle_alpha   90.00
_cell.angle_beta   90.00
_cell.angle_gamma   90.00
#
_symmetry.space_group_name_H-M   'P 1'
#
loop_
_entity.id
_entity.type
_entity.pdbx_description
1 polymer ?
#
loop_
_entity_poly.entity_id
_entity_poly.type
_entity_poly.pdbx_seq_one_letter_code
_entity_poly.pdbx_strand_id
1 'polypeptide(L)' 'EPVAANMGIVPATKEFLTGLRTLCDQNGIVLIFDEVITGFRVSYHSCPDYLGVIPDMVCFGKIIGGGLPVGAYGGKK' A
#
# COMPACT_ATOMS: atom_id res chain seq x y z
N GLU A 1 0.59 0.32 -6.43
CA GLU A 1 -0.14 1.30 -5.59
C GLU A 1 -1.53 0.75 -5.27
N PRO A 2 -1.96 0.72 -4.00
CA PRO A 2 -3.29 0.24 -3.60
C PRO A 2 -4.42 1.19 -4.07
N VAL A 3 -4.13 2.48 -4.20
CA VAL A 3 -4.93 3.43 -4.99
C VAL A 3 -3.94 4.10 -5.93
N ALA A 4 -4.05 3.83 -7.23
CA ALA A 4 -3.15 4.46 -8.20
C ALA A 4 -3.43 5.96 -8.24
N ALA A 5 -2.37 6.76 -8.11
CA ALA A 5 -2.45 8.22 -8.12
C ALA A 5 -1.57 8.87 -9.20
N ASN A 6 -0.63 8.12 -9.77
CA ASN A 6 0.28 8.59 -10.82
C ASN A 6 -0.33 8.60 -12.23
N MET A 7 -1.54 8.04 -12.41
CA MET A 7 -2.24 7.90 -13.68
C MET A 7 -3.71 8.36 -13.58
N GLY A 8 -3.95 9.37 -12.75
CA GLY A 8 -5.28 9.70 -12.22
C GLY A 8 -5.56 8.97 -10.90
N ILE A 9 -6.74 9.18 -10.31
CA ILE A 9 -7.16 8.50 -9.07
C ILE A 9 -7.97 7.26 -9.45
N VAL A 10 -7.34 6.09 -9.33
CA VAL A 10 -7.97 4.80 -9.65
C VAL A 10 -7.85 3.88 -8.43
N PRO A 11 -8.89 3.83 -7.57
CA PRO A 11 -8.91 2.92 -6.42
C PRO A 11 -8.96 1.46 -6.89
N ALA A 12 -8.10 0.61 -6.34
CA ALA A 12 -8.22 -0.82 -6.58
C ALA A 12 -9.49 -1.37 -5.92
N THR A 13 -10.14 -2.31 -6.59
CA THR A 13 -11.29 -3.01 -5.98
C THR A 13 -10.81 -4.00 -4.93
N LYS A 14 -11.68 -4.30 -3.96
CA LYS A 14 -11.39 -5.28 -2.91
C LYS A 14 -11.14 -6.67 -3.49
N GLU A 15 -11.88 -7.03 -4.54
CA GLU A 15 -11.75 -8.30 -5.25
C GLU A 15 -10.37 -8.43 -5.90
N PHE A 16 -9.89 -7.36 -6.54
CA PHE A 16 -8.57 -7.33 -7.17
C PHE A 16 -7.45 -7.51 -6.13
N LEU A 17 -7.50 -6.74 -5.03
CA LEU A 17 -6.48 -6.82 -3.98
C LEU A 17 -6.51 -8.16 -3.24
N THR A 18 -7.70 -8.73 -3.03
CA THR A 18 -7.84 -10.06 -2.42
C THR A 18 -7.28 -11.15 -3.35
N GLY A 19 -7.51 -11.02 -4.66
CA GLY A 19 -6.92 -11.89 -5.67
C GLY A 19 -5.39 -11.83 -5.66
N LEU A 20 -4.81 -10.62 -5.64
CA LEU A 20 -3.36 -10.45 -5.52
C LEU A 20 -2.81 -11.06 -4.24
N ARG A 21 -3.46 -10.82 -3.09
CA ARG A 21 -3.05 -11.41 -1.80
C ARG A 21 -3.04 -12.93 -1.86
N THR A 22 -4.10 -13.52 -2.38
CA THR A 22 -4.24 -14.97 -2.52
C THR A 22 -3.16 -15.55 -3.43
N LEU A 23 -2.91 -14.92 -4.58
CA LEU A 23 -1.85 -15.36 -5.50
C LEU A 23 -0.47 -15.24 -4.87
N CYS A 24 -0.20 -14.17 -4.13
CA CYS A 24 1.06 -14.00 -3.41
C CYS A 24 1.26 -15.10 -2.35
N ASP A 25 0.24 -15.40 -1.56
CA ASP A 25 0.28 -16.44 -0.52
C ASP A 25 0.51 -17.83 -1.11
N GLN A 26 -0.20 -18.16 -2.19
CA GLN A 26 -0.10 -19.47 -2.86
C GLN A 26 1.28 -19.72 -3.48
N ASN A 27 1.96 -18.67 -3.91
CA ASN A 27 3.23 -18.76 -4.62
C ASN A 27 4.44 -18.36 -3.77
N GLY A 28 4.26 -18.05 -2.49
CA GLY A 28 5.34 -17.56 -1.62
C GLY A 28 5.95 -16.23 -2.10
N ILE A 29 5.15 -15.39 -2.76
CA ILE A 29 5.57 -14.08 -3.28
C ILE A 29 5.25 -13.01 -2.24
N VAL A 30 6.16 -12.05 -2.07
CA VAL A 30 5.97 -10.90 -1.19
C VAL A 30 5.01 -9.91 -1.84
N LEU A 31 3.87 -9.63 -1.21
CA LEU A 31 2.98 -8.54 -1.63
C LEU A 31 3.46 -7.23 -1.03
N ILE A 32 3.77 -6.25 -1.89
CA ILE A 32 4.23 -4.93 -1.48
C ILE A 32 3.15 -3.90 -1.83
N PHE A 33 2.69 -3.13 -0.85
CA PHE A 33 1.93 -1.92 -1.12
C PHE A 33 2.86 -0.71 -1.18
N ASP A 34 2.92 -0.09 -2.35
CA ASP A 34 3.52 1.23 -2.49
C ASP A 34 2.52 2.28 -1.97
N GLU A 35 2.77 2.76 -0.76
CA GLU A 35 1.99 3.78 -0.07
C GLU A 35 2.71 5.13 0.00
N VAL A 36 3.64 5.40 -0.92
CA VAL A 36 4.34 6.69 -0.97
C VAL A 36 3.36 7.85 -1.17
N ILE A 37 2.24 7.63 -1.87
CA ILE A 37 1.15 8.62 -2.01
C ILE A 37 0.00 8.36 -1.03
N THR A 38 -0.41 7.09 -0.87
CA THR A 38 -1.64 6.74 -0.16
C THR A 38 -1.49 6.68 1.36
N GLY A 39 -0.28 6.39 1.85
CA GLY A 39 -0.01 6.22 3.27
C GLY A 39 -0.26 7.51 4.04
N PHE A 40 -1.05 7.44 5.12
CA PHE A 40 -1.52 8.60 5.89
C PHE A 40 -2.33 9.64 5.09
N ARG A 41 -2.63 9.38 3.81
CA ARG A 41 -3.46 10.25 2.95
C ARG A 41 -4.91 9.79 2.91
N VAL A 42 -5.13 8.49 2.68
CA VAL A 42 -6.48 7.94 2.48
C VAL A 42 -7.14 7.51 3.79
N SER A 43 -6.34 7.09 4.77
CA SER A 43 -6.73 6.81 6.15
C SER A 43 -5.55 7.10 7.07
N TYR A 44 -5.83 7.40 8.34
CA TYR A 44 -4.82 7.53 9.40
C TYR A 44 -3.98 6.24 9.56
N HIS A 45 -4.60 5.08 9.35
CA HIS A 45 -3.94 3.77 9.42
C HIS A 45 -3.52 3.23 8.03
N SER A 46 -3.40 4.12 7.03
CA SER A 46 -3.02 3.81 5.63
C SER A 46 -4.01 2.92 4.87
N CYS A 47 -3.68 2.48 3.65
CA CYS A 47 -4.61 1.74 2.79
C CYS A 47 -5.17 0.43 3.35
N PRO A 48 -4.43 -0.39 4.13
CA PRO A 48 -4.97 -1.65 4.67
C PRO A 48 -6.24 -1.47 5.50
N ASP A 49 -6.32 -0.38 6.27
CA ASP A 49 -7.50 -0.01 7.06
C ASP A 49 -8.70 0.34 6.18
N TYR A 50 -8.46 0.99 5.04
CA TYR A 50 -9.51 1.36 4.09
C TYR A 50 -9.93 0.20 3.17
N LEU A 51 -8.99 -0.64 2.73
CA LEU A 51 -9.20 -1.66 1.68
C LEU A 51 -9.36 -3.08 2.23
N GLY A 52 -9.03 -3.32 3.50
CA GLY A 52 -9.20 -4.61 4.17
C GLY A 52 -8.24 -5.72 3.70
N VAL A 53 -7.14 -5.37 3.02
CA VAL A 53 -6.11 -6.31 2.57
C VAL A 53 -4.76 -5.88 3.15
N ILE A 54 -4.08 -6.82 3.82
CA ILE A 54 -2.80 -6.57 4.49
C ILE A 54 -1.64 -7.07 3.59
N PRO A 55 -0.73 -6.18 3.14
CA PRO A 55 0.46 -6.57 2.41
C PRO A 55 1.52 -7.17 3.35
N ASP A 56 2.56 -7.78 2.79
CA ASP A 56 3.71 -8.26 3.58
C ASP A 56 4.70 -7.13 3.86
N MET A 57 4.82 -6.20 2.92
CA MET A 57 5.62 -4.99 3.07
C MET A 57 4.88 -3.75 2.56
N VAL A 58 5.30 -2.60 3.08
CA VAL A 58 4.81 -1.28 2.68
C VAL A 58 5.99 -0.33 2.43
N CYS A 59 5.86 0.52 1.43
CA CYS A 59 6.73 1.65 1.18
C CYS A 59 6.02 2.96 1.54
N PHE A 60 6.70 3.85 2.25
CA PHE A 60 6.22 5.17 2.63
C PHE A 60 7.16 6.28 2.15
N GLY A 61 6.59 7.47 1.99
CA GLY A 61 7.30 8.70 1.68
C GLY A 61 6.35 9.88 1.85
N LYS A 62 6.66 11.01 1.19
CA LYS A 62 5.82 12.22 1.18
C LYS A 62 5.38 12.66 2.59
N ILE A 63 4.17 12.28 3.02
CA ILE A 63 3.54 12.74 4.27
C ILE A 63 4.41 12.44 5.48
N ILE A 64 5.08 11.29 5.52
CA ILE A 64 5.93 10.92 6.66
C ILE A 64 7.13 11.86 6.85
N GLY A 65 7.49 12.64 5.83
CA GLY A 65 8.57 13.62 5.89
C GLY A 65 8.13 15.02 6.27
N GLY A 66 6.83 15.29 6.36
CA GLY A 66 6.32 16.63 6.65
C GLY A 66 6.82 17.72 5.69
N GLY A 67 7.16 17.36 4.44
CA GLY A 67 7.74 18.27 3.45
C GLY A 67 9.27 18.19 3.31
N LEU A 68 9.96 17.42 4.15
CA LEU A 68 11.40 17.14 4.02
C LEU A 68 11.66 15.85 3.22
N PRO A 69 12.85 15.70 2.61
CA PRO A 69 13.21 14.48 1.89
C PRO A 69 13.29 13.27 2.83
N VAL A 70 12.46 12.25 2.56
CA VAL A 70 12.48 10.98 3.29
C VAL A 70 11.85 9.86 2.47
N GLY A 71 12.26 8.63 2.75
CA GLY A 71 11.57 7.41 2.35
C GLY A 71 11.73 6.35 3.43
N ALA A 72 10.76 5.46 3.55
CA ALA A 72 10.80 4.34 4.48
C ALA A 72 10.15 3.11 3.84
N TYR A 73 10.56 1.93 4.27
CA TYR A 73 9.86 0.68 3.97
C TYR A 73 9.87 -0.21 5.21
N GLY A 74 8.90 -1.12 5.31
CA GLY A 74 8.81 -2.04 6.44
C GLY A 74 7.85 -3.19 6.15
N GLY A 75 7.94 -4.25 6.93
CA GLY A 75 7.12 -5.46 6.74
C GLY A 75 7.17 -6.35 7.97
N LYS A 76 6.57 -7.54 7.86
CA LYS A 76 6.60 -8.56 8.92
C LYS A 76 8.04 -9.01 9.21
N LYS A 77 8.30 -9.38 10.47
CA LYS A 77 9.59 -9.88 10.95
C LYS A 77 9.81 -11.35 10.58
#